data_AF-A0A7X1L0J0-F1
#
_entry.id   AF-A0A7X1L0J0-F1
#
_cell.length_a   1.000
_cell.length_b   1.000
_cell.length_c   1.000
_cell.angle_alpha   90.00
_cell.angle_beta   90.00
_cell.angle_gamma   90.00
#
_symmetry.space_group_name_H-M   'P 1'
#
loop_
_entity.id
_entity.type
_entity.pdbx_description
1 polymer ?
#
loop_
_entity_poly.entity_id
_entity_poly.type
_entity_poly.pdbx_seq_one_letter_code
_entity_poly.pdbx_strand_id
1 'polypeptide(L)'
;MSPISGVIHHAVANQTRVLSQDQLIEFQQVQKFGQVLAHQYCVRRFSLHFPEAFLALRSIRTQVDQVLAETQLTTDKPSLHVGQRITATARCMRLLDSRLARDLGIAGKMSELRELLEHELRPIPDRYGLPLLPCLSSDHLDSLTAILCNGIAVVSKIQGELNFFDYYDPFALTNLVSGKTLLTHYLAAKCGEHTAFFWAKRLGRDNHWLYTQEAERDEQMTGIVCEGAYQTILVSNVRIFGHKQHQVSINGKELKNHLILAVPTYTTPTRIDAMWREFRAALREALIDNCGIYANVSTPEFDNSLFMRNYDERTFQVSETKQYRSKLYGLWMWDLVNPCNKGGGLTIPKAMDILIPEAEELLARLAPGEKPYDSSTYKNYYDHAVKQITPKPTKRSPAPYLRDLDHYLTFGMAILGRRSSATHSY
;
A
#
# COMPACT_ATOMS: atom_id res chain seq x y z
N MET A 1 11.72 -28.64 -18.47
CA MET A 1 11.68 -27.42 -17.63
C MET A 1 12.19 -27.80 -16.25
N SER A 2 13.32 -27.25 -15.82
CA SER A 2 13.86 -27.51 -14.48
C SER A 2 13.02 -26.76 -13.44
N PRO A 3 12.65 -27.37 -12.31
CA PRO A 3 11.90 -26.68 -11.26
C PRO A 3 12.79 -25.61 -10.63
N ILE A 4 12.43 -24.35 -10.79
CA ILE A 4 13.15 -23.22 -10.19
C ILE A 4 12.83 -23.23 -8.69
N SER A 5 13.83 -23.47 -7.85
CA SER A 5 13.71 -23.43 -6.39
C SER A 5 14.26 -22.10 -5.87
N GLY A 6 13.47 -21.43 -5.02
CA GLY A 6 13.88 -20.20 -4.35
C GLY A 6 14.60 -20.52 -3.04
N VAL A 7 15.42 -19.61 -2.56
CA VAL A 7 16.02 -19.70 -1.23
C VAL A 7 15.54 -18.52 -0.42
N ILE A 8 15.07 -18.74 0.79
CA ILE A 8 14.76 -17.69 1.76
C ILE A 8 15.73 -17.86 2.94
N HIS A 9 16.31 -16.76 3.40
CA HIS A 9 17.06 -16.74 4.66
C HIS A 9 16.08 -16.64 5.84
N HIS A 10 16.52 -16.88 7.07
CA HIS A 10 15.76 -16.49 8.25
C HIS A 10 16.48 -15.33 8.95
N ALA A 11 15.72 -14.51 9.69
CA ALA A 11 16.23 -13.47 10.58
C ALA A 11 17.14 -14.03 11.70
N VAL A 12 17.24 -15.36 11.80
CA VAL A 12 18.22 -16.10 12.58
C VAL A 12 19.41 -16.41 11.68
N ALA A 13 20.58 -15.89 12.03
CA ALA A 13 21.83 -16.18 11.32
C ALA A 13 22.02 -17.70 11.13
N ASN A 14 22.28 -18.12 9.89
CA ASN A 14 22.62 -19.49 9.45
C ASN A 14 21.47 -20.48 9.17
N GLN A 15 20.21 -20.04 9.05
CA GLN A 15 19.15 -20.90 8.50
C GLN A 15 18.73 -20.46 7.09
N THR A 16 19.09 -21.28 6.11
CA THR A 16 18.73 -21.10 4.70
C THR A 16 17.68 -22.14 4.34
N ARG A 17 16.45 -21.69 4.04
CA ARG A 17 15.38 -22.59 3.59
C ARG A 17 15.26 -22.52 2.07
N VAL A 18 15.49 -23.64 1.40
CA VAL A 18 15.14 -23.79 -0.01
C VAL A 18 13.65 -24.05 -0.09
N LEU A 19 12.90 -23.16 -0.75
CA LEU A 19 11.49 -23.32 -1.03
C LEU A 19 11.27 -23.82 -2.46
N SER A 20 10.26 -24.66 -2.64
CA SER A 20 9.73 -24.91 -3.98
C SER A 20 9.14 -23.63 -4.57
N GLN A 21 8.95 -23.60 -5.89
CA GLN A 21 8.32 -22.47 -6.57
C GLN A 21 6.95 -22.12 -5.97
N ASP A 22 6.12 -23.13 -5.66
CA ASP A 22 4.78 -22.93 -5.09
C ASP A 22 4.85 -22.35 -3.67
N GLN A 23 5.80 -22.83 -2.85
CA GLN A 23 6.01 -22.29 -1.51
C GLN A 23 6.51 -20.84 -1.54
N LEU A 24 7.33 -20.48 -2.54
CA LEU A 24 7.78 -19.11 -2.74
C LEU A 24 6.63 -18.20 -3.18
N ILE A 25 5.79 -18.67 -4.10
CA ILE A 25 4.60 -17.93 -4.55
C ILE A 25 3.67 -17.69 -3.36
N GLU A 26 3.36 -18.72 -2.58
CA GLU A 26 2.51 -18.59 -1.38
C GLU A 26 3.11 -17.60 -0.38
N PHE A 27 4.41 -17.71 -0.10
CA PHE A 27 5.11 -16.81 0.81
C PHE A 27 5.01 -15.35 0.36
N GLN A 28 5.19 -15.06 -0.93
CA GLN A 28 5.05 -13.71 -1.47
C GLN A 28 3.62 -13.15 -1.29
N GLN A 29 2.61 -14.01 -1.42
CA GLN A 29 1.22 -13.59 -1.18
C GLN A 29 0.94 -13.35 0.31
N VAL A 30 1.50 -14.17 1.20
CA VAL A 30 1.43 -13.95 2.65
C VAL A 30 2.10 -12.62 3.04
N GLN A 31 3.25 -12.30 2.45
CA GLN A 31 3.91 -11.01 2.65
C GLN A 31 3.04 -9.86 2.17
N LYS A 32 2.45 -9.98 0.97
CA LYS A 32 1.56 -8.97 0.41
C LYS A 32 0.33 -8.74 1.28
N PHE A 33 -0.29 -9.81 1.79
CA PHE A 33 -1.37 -9.71 2.77
C PHE A 33 -0.90 -8.99 4.04
N GLY A 34 0.29 -9.34 4.54
CA GLY A 34 0.91 -8.68 5.70
C GLY A 34 1.10 -7.17 5.48
N GLN A 35 1.53 -6.73 4.30
CA GLN A 35 1.66 -5.31 3.96
C GLN A 35 0.30 -4.60 3.92
N VAL A 36 -0.72 -5.22 3.32
CA VAL A 36 -2.09 -4.69 3.33
C VAL A 36 -2.60 -4.56 4.77
N LEU A 37 -2.36 -5.56 5.60
CA LEU A 37 -2.76 -5.55 7.02
C LEU A 37 -2.02 -4.45 7.81
N ALA A 38 -0.71 -4.32 7.62
CA ALA A 38 0.11 -3.28 8.26
C ALA A 38 -0.39 -1.88 7.88
N HIS A 39 -0.65 -1.65 6.59
CA HIS A 39 -1.24 -0.41 6.11
C HIS A 39 -2.60 -0.14 6.76
N GLN A 40 -3.51 -1.11 6.74
CA GLN A 40 -4.86 -0.96 7.30
C GLN A 40 -4.86 -0.73 8.82
N TYR A 41 -3.90 -1.29 9.55
CA TYR A 41 -3.67 -0.96 10.96
C TYR A 41 -3.07 0.43 11.15
N CYS A 42 -2.14 0.83 10.28
CA CYS A 42 -1.50 2.14 10.32
C CYS A 42 -2.51 3.27 10.13
N VAL A 43 -3.37 3.18 9.10
CA VAL A 43 -4.43 4.17 8.83
C VAL A 43 -5.40 4.29 9.99
N ARG A 44 -5.83 3.16 10.57
CA ARG A 44 -6.72 3.14 11.75
C ARG A 44 -6.06 3.73 12.99
N ARG A 45 -4.76 3.49 13.19
CA ARG A 45 -4.00 4.11 14.27
C ARG A 45 -3.88 5.61 14.08
N PHE A 46 -3.62 6.05 12.85
CA PHE A 46 -3.55 7.46 12.50
C PHE A 46 -4.88 8.17 12.76
N SER A 47 -6.01 7.59 12.31
CA SER A 47 -7.35 8.13 12.57
C SER A 47 -7.72 8.14 14.06
N LEU A 48 -7.33 7.11 14.80
CA LEU A 48 -7.62 6.98 16.23
C LEU A 48 -6.85 8.01 17.09
N HIS A 49 -5.55 8.16 16.86
CA HIS A 49 -4.68 8.98 17.72
C HIS A 49 -4.50 10.42 17.23
N PHE A 50 -4.75 10.68 15.95
CA PHE A 50 -4.62 12.01 15.34
C PHE A 50 -5.85 12.33 14.48
N PRO A 51 -7.07 12.32 15.06
CA PRO A 51 -8.32 12.44 14.32
C PRO A 51 -8.42 13.76 13.54
N GLU A 52 -7.91 14.88 14.08
CA GLU A 52 -7.91 16.17 13.39
C GLU A 52 -7.05 16.15 12.13
N ALA A 53 -5.85 15.59 12.20
CA ALA A 53 -4.94 15.45 11.06
C ALA A 53 -5.54 14.51 10.00
N PHE A 54 -6.12 13.38 10.44
CA PHE A 54 -6.80 12.45 9.55
C PHE A 54 -8.01 13.08 8.85
N LEU A 55 -8.86 13.81 9.58
CA LEU A 55 -10.01 14.51 9.02
C LEU A 55 -9.60 15.62 8.06
N ALA A 56 -8.50 16.33 8.33
CA ALA A 56 -7.95 17.33 7.42
C ALA A 56 -7.51 16.70 6.09
N LEU A 57 -6.77 15.58 6.13
CA LEU A 57 -6.39 14.85 4.91
C LEU A 57 -7.61 14.29 4.16
N ARG A 58 -8.57 13.72 4.89
CA ARG A 58 -9.82 13.23 4.29
C ARG A 58 -10.62 14.36 3.64
N SER A 59 -10.63 15.54 4.23
CA SER A 59 -11.31 16.71 3.66
C SER A 59 -10.71 17.11 2.32
N ILE A 60 -9.38 17.08 2.19
CA ILE A 60 -8.70 17.34 0.90
C ILE A 60 -9.11 16.27 -0.12
N ARG A 61 -9.02 14.98 0.25
CA ARG A 61 -9.44 13.88 -0.62
C ARG A 61 -10.89 14.02 -1.06
N THR A 62 -11.81 14.34 -0.14
CA THR A 62 -13.23 14.52 -0.46
C THR A 62 -13.46 15.65 -1.45
N GLN A 63 -12.75 16.77 -1.34
CA GLN A 63 -12.85 17.87 -2.31
C GLN A 63 -12.33 17.44 -3.70
N VAL A 64 -11.22 16.70 -3.75
CA VAL A 64 -10.71 16.11 -5.00
C VAL A 64 -11.74 15.16 -5.62
N ASP A 65 -12.28 14.23 -4.81
CA ASP A 65 -13.27 13.25 -5.24
C ASP A 65 -14.56 13.92 -5.75
N GLN A 66 -14.96 15.06 -5.14
CA GLN A 66 -16.10 15.86 -5.58
C GLN A 66 -15.89 16.46 -6.97
N VAL A 67 -14.75 17.11 -7.21
CA VAL A 67 -14.45 17.66 -8.56
C VAL A 67 -14.40 16.54 -9.59
N LEU A 68 -13.76 15.41 -9.27
CA LEU A 68 -13.66 14.28 -10.19
C LEU A 68 -15.01 13.61 -10.46
N ALA A 69 -15.97 13.71 -9.55
CA ALA A 69 -17.31 13.17 -9.74
C ALA A 69 -18.13 13.93 -10.81
N GLU A 70 -17.75 15.16 -11.14
CA GLU A 70 -18.38 16.01 -12.17
C GLU A 70 -17.79 15.79 -13.58
N THR A 71 -16.81 14.88 -13.70
CA THR A 71 -16.06 14.66 -14.95
C THR A 71 -16.61 13.50 -15.78
N GLN A 72 -16.06 13.29 -16.98
CA GLN A 72 -16.36 12.11 -17.79
C GLN A 72 -15.82 10.79 -17.19
N LEU A 73 -15.09 10.85 -16.08
CA LEU A 73 -14.65 9.66 -15.34
C LEU A 73 -15.79 9.00 -14.55
N THR A 74 -16.98 9.62 -14.50
CA THR A 74 -18.16 9.08 -13.82
C THR A 74 -19.37 8.89 -14.73
N THR A 75 -19.42 9.54 -15.90
CA THR A 75 -20.57 9.47 -16.79
C THR A 75 -20.50 8.29 -17.78
N ASP A 76 -21.68 7.71 -18.03
CA ASP A 76 -22.05 6.72 -19.04
C ASP A 76 -21.96 5.21 -18.76
N LYS A 77 -21.11 4.69 -17.86
CA LYS A 77 -21.27 3.31 -17.31
C LYS A 77 -20.61 3.19 -15.91
N PRO A 78 -21.38 2.90 -14.84
CA PRO A 78 -20.90 3.03 -13.46
C PRO A 78 -19.72 2.12 -13.06
N SER A 79 -19.36 1.11 -13.86
CA SER A 79 -18.32 0.13 -13.51
C SER A 79 -17.01 0.21 -14.31
N LEU A 80 -16.95 0.99 -15.40
CA LEU A 80 -15.76 1.00 -16.28
C LEU A 80 -14.69 2.02 -15.87
N HIS A 81 -15.05 3.05 -15.10
CA HIS A 81 -14.17 4.20 -14.84
C HIS A 81 -13.82 4.44 -13.36
N VAL A 82 -14.31 3.59 -12.43
CA VAL A 82 -13.98 3.68 -10.99
C VAL A 82 -12.47 3.64 -10.77
N GLY A 83 -11.78 2.71 -11.44
CA GLY A 83 -10.32 2.62 -11.49
C GLY A 83 -9.63 3.96 -11.79
N GLN A 84 -10.08 4.61 -12.86
CA GLN A 84 -9.48 5.84 -13.39
C GLN A 84 -9.72 7.04 -12.48
N ARG A 85 -10.93 7.17 -11.94
CA ARG A 85 -11.23 8.21 -10.96
C ARG A 85 -10.34 8.06 -9.72
N ILE A 86 -10.21 6.85 -9.19
CA ILE A 86 -9.35 6.59 -8.02
C ILE A 86 -7.87 6.81 -8.35
N THR A 87 -7.40 6.46 -9.55
CA THR A 87 -6.06 6.81 -10.03
C THR A 87 -5.87 8.32 -10.06
N ALA A 88 -6.81 9.09 -10.60
CA ALA A 88 -6.75 10.55 -10.61
C ALA A 88 -6.70 11.11 -9.18
N THR A 89 -7.55 10.63 -8.27
CA THR A 89 -7.48 10.98 -6.84
C THR A 89 -6.11 10.68 -6.26
N ALA A 90 -5.53 9.51 -6.54
CA ALA A 90 -4.22 9.12 -6.05
C ALA A 90 -3.11 10.03 -6.58
N ARG A 91 -3.14 10.42 -7.86
CA ARG A 91 -2.18 11.35 -8.46
C ARG A 91 -2.26 12.73 -7.81
N CYS A 92 -3.47 13.28 -7.68
CA CYS A 92 -3.70 14.55 -7.00
C CYS A 92 -3.17 14.50 -5.55
N MET A 93 -3.56 13.49 -4.79
CA MET A 93 -3.16 13.35 -3.38
C MET A 93 -1.66 13.14 -3.22
N ARG A 94 -1.01 12.36 -4.08
CA ARG A 94 0.46 12.17 -4.07
C ARG A 94 1.23 13.44 -4.42
N LEU A 95 0.66 14.32 -5.25
CA LEU A 95 1.30 15.59 -5.57
C LEU A 95 1.54 16.45 -4.32
N LEU A 96 0.70 16.32 -3.29
CA LEU A 96 0.86 17.03 -2.02
C LEU A 96 2.17 16.69 -1.28
N ASP A 97 2.76 15.52 -1.57
CA ASP A 97 4.04 15.08 -0.99
C ASP A 97 5.25 15.54 -1.84
N SER A 98 5.01 16.04 -3.06
CA SER A 98 6.08 16.50 -3.96
C SER A 98 6.75 17.75 -3.41
N ARG A 99 8.08 17.71 -3.26
CA ARG A 99 8.88 18.90 -2.90
C ARG A 99 8.67 20.04 -3.88
N LEU A 100 8.66 19.75 -5.18
CA LEU A 100 8.44 20.75 -6.22
C LEU A 100 7.06 21.39 -6.08
N ALA A 101 6.01 20.59 -5.87
CA ALA A 101 4.66 21.12 -5.69
C ALA A 101 4.58 22.04 -4.47
N ARG A 102 5.22 21.65 -3.35
CA ARG A 102 5.30 22.49 -2.15
C ARG A 102 6.00 23.81 -2.41
N ASP A 103 7.17 23.79 -3.06
CA ASP A 103 7.93 25.00 -3.37
C ASP A 103 7.12 25.95 -4.28
N LEU A 104 6.41 25.41 -5.28
CA LEU A 104 5.53 26.17 -6.16
C LEU A 104 4.31 26.75 -5.41
N GLY A 105 3.66 25.94 -4.56
CA GLY A 105 2.51 26.38 -3.76
C GLY A 105 2.89 27.50 -2.78
N ILE A 106 4.02 27.38 -2.09
CA ILE A 106 4.55 28.43 -1.18
C ILE A 106 4.88 29.72 -1.96
N ALA A 107 5.42 29.58 -3.17
CA ALA A 107 5.73 30.72 -4.03
C ALA A 107 4.51 31.34 -4.72
N GLY A 108 3.29 30.79 -4.53
CA GLY A 108 2.07 31.25 -5.20
C GLY A 108 2.07 31.02 -6.71
N LYS A 109 2.91 30.11 -7.22
CA LYS A 109 3.10 29.81 -8.64
C LYS A 109 2.05 28.84 -9.16
N MET A 110 0.81 29.33 -9.24
CA MET A 110 -0.37 28.52 -9.55
C MET A 110 -0.34 27.95 -10.98
N SER A 111 0.19 28.69 -11.96
CA SER A 111 0.30 28.21 -13.34
C SER A 111 1.25 27.03 -13.44
N GLU A 112 2.44 27.15 -12.83
CA GLU A 112 3.43 26.07 -12.83
C GLU A 112 2.97 24.87 -12.00
N LEU A 113 2.23 25.09 -10.90
CA LEU A 113 1.61 24.02 -10.13
C LEU A 113 0.55 23.27 -10.96
N ARG A 114 -0.24 24.00 -11.75
CA ARG A 114 -1.20 23.41 -12.69
C ARG A 114 -0.50 22.58 -13.77
N GLU A 115 0.56 23.11 -14.39
CA GLU A 115 1.35 22.36 -15.38
C GLU A 115 1.93 21.06 -14.79
N LEU A 116 2.37 21.11 -13.53
CA LEU A 116 2.85 19.94 -12.81
C LEU A 116 1.73 18.92 -12.55
N LEU A 117 0.54 19.37 -12.16
CA LEU A 117 -0.65 18.51 -12.01
C LEU A 117 -1.02 17.85 -13.33
N GLU A 118 -1.07 18.62 -14.42
CA GLU A 118 -1.37 18.10 -15.75
C GLU A 118 -0.35 17.03 -16.15
N HIS A 119 0.94 17.25 -15.87
CA HIS A 119 1.99 16.26 -16.10
C HIS A 119 1.77 14.95 -15.31
N GLU A 120 1.40 15.04 -14.03
CA GLU A 120 1.10 13.85 -13.21
C GLU A 120 -0.15 13.09 -13.66
N LEU A 121 -1.12 13.80 -14.26
CA LEU A 121 -2.34 13.21 -14.81
C LEU A 121 -2.18 12.70 -16.26
N ARG A 122 -1.00 12.87 -16.88
CA ARG A 122 -0.73 12.31 -18.21
C ARG A 122 -0.75 10.78 -18.18
N PRO A 123 -1.09 10.14 -19.30
CA PRO A 123 -1.09 8.69 -19.40
C PRO A 123 0.32 8.16 -19.20
N ILE A 124 0.47 7.11 -18.39
CA ILE A 124 1.72 6.34 -18.36
C ILE A 124 1.72 5.44 -19.60
N PRO A 125 2.69 5.57 -20.53
CA PRO A 125 2.69 4.84 -21.80
C PRO A 125 2.58 3.31 -21.66
N ASP A 126 3.08 2.77 -20.55
CA ASP A 126 3.19 1.33 -20.30
C ASP A 126 1.98 0.73 -19.54
N ARG A 127 0.97 1.55 -19.22
CA ARG A 127 -0.29 1.08 -18.60
C ARG A 127 -1.43 1.28 -19.59
N TYR A 128 -2.13 0.20 -19.93
CA TYR A 128 -3.36 0.21 -20.73
C TYR A 128 -4.52 0.92 -19.98
N GLY A 129 -4.38 2.21 -19.74
CA GLY A 129 -5.41 3.08 -19.16
C GLY A 129 -5.89 4.09 -20.19
N LEU A 130 -7.19 4.44 -20.16
CA LEU A 130 -7.66 5.63 -20.87
C LEU A 130 -6.94 6.86 -20.30
N PRO A 131 -6.59 7.83 -21.16
CA PRO A 131 -5.93 9.05 -20.70
C PRO A 131 -6.84 9.82 -19.74
N LEU A 132 -6.34 10.21 -18.55
CA LEU A 132 -7.13 10.94 -17.55
C LEU A 132 -7.37 12.40 -17.97
N LEU A 133 -6.33 13.05 -18.49
CA LEU A 133 -6.34 14.47 -18.81
C LEU A 133 -7.45 14.88 -19.80
N PRO A 134 -7.73 14.14 -20.89
CA PRO A 134 -8.85 14.45 -21.79
C PRO A 134 -10.24 14.42 -21.15
N CYS A 135 -10.40 13.78 -19.98
CA CYS A 135 -11.66 13.75 -19.24
C CYS A 135 -11.87 15.00 -18.36
N LEU A 136 -10.88 15.89 -18.27
CA LEU A 136 -10.86 17.07 -17.41
C LEU A 136 -10.96 18.35 -18.26
N SER A 137 -11.88 19.25 -17.89
CA SER A 137 -11.93 20.60 -18.44
C SER A 137 -10.88 21.49 -17.77
N SER A 138 -10.66 22.69 -18.32
CA SER A 138 -9.81 23.70 -17.68
C SER A 138 -10.30 24.05 -16.27
N ASP A 139 -11.61 24.20 -16.09
CA ASP A 139 -12.21 24.56 -14.80
C ASP A 139 -12.02 23.47 -13.74
N HIS A 140 -12.07 22.19 -14.15
CA HIS A 140 -11.74 21.07 -13.27
C HIS A 140 -10.28 21.13 -12.83
N LEU A 141 -9.35 21.40 -13.77
CA LEU A 141 -7.93 21.52 -13.46
C LEU A 141 -7.63 22.71 -12.54
N ASP A 142 -8.28 23.86 -12.74
CA ASP A 142 -8.17 25.02 -11.85
C ASP A 142 -8.69 24.70 -10.44
N SER A 143 -9.84 24.04 -10.35
CA SER A 143 -10.43 23.63 -9.07
C SER A 143 -9.53 22.65 -8.32
N LEU A 144 -9.01 21.63 -9.02
CA LEU A 144 -8.06 20.67 -8.44
C LEU A 144 -6.77 21.38 -8.00
N THR A 145 -6.22 22.27 -8.82
CA THR A 145 -4.99 23.02 -8.48
C THR A 145 -5.20 23.88 -7.24
N ALA A 146 -6.35 24.55 -7.11
CA ALA A 146 -6.69 25.34 -5.92
C ALA A 146 -6.80 24.47 -4.66
N ILE A 147 -7.46 23.31 -4.75
CA ILE A 147 -7.55 22.34 -3.65
C ILE A 147 -6.15 21.88 -3.22
N LEU A 148 -5.27 21.55 -4.18
CA LEU A 148 -3.92 21.09 -3.90
C LEU A 148 -3.04 22.19 -3.29
N CYS A 149 -3.14 23.42 -3.79
CA CYS A 149 -2.44 24.57 -3.24
C CYS A 149 -2.80 24.78 -1.74
N ASN A 150 -4.09 24.74 -1.41
CA ASN A 150 -4.55 24.84 -0.03
C ASN A 150 -4.12 23.62 0.81
N GLY A 151 -4.12 22.43 0.21
CA GLY A 151 -3.73 21.18 0.84
C GLY A 151 -2.24 21.10 1.19
N ILE A 152 -1.36 21.76 0.44
CA ILE A 152 0.10 21.75 0.66
C ILE A 152 0.47 22.20 2.07
N ALA A 153 -0.13 23.29 2.57
CA ALA A 153 0.16 23.79 3.91
C ALA A 153 -0.29 22.81 5.01
N VAL A 154 -1.47 22.19 4.81
CA VAL A 154 -2.02 21.17 5.71
C VAL A 154 -1.10 19.96 5.78
N VAL A 155 -0.72 19.40 4.61
CA VAL A 155 0.17 18.23 4.53
C VAL A 155 1.54 18.56 5.13
N SER A 156 2.12 19.71 4.79
CA SER A 156 3.43 20.13 5.33
C SER A 156 3.43 20.24 6.86
N LYS A 157 2.35 20.77 7.45
CA LYS A 157 2.20 20.81 8.91
C LYS A 157 2.16 19.39 9.50
N ILE A 158 1.32 18.51 8.95
CA ILE A 158 1.19 17.14 9.46
C ILE A 158 2.53 16.38 9.31
N GLN A 159 3.23 16.56 8.19
CA GLN A 159 4.56 15.97 7.95
C GLN A 159 5.63 16.47 8.92
N GLY A 160 5.59 17.75 9.29
CA GLY A 160 6.50 18.32 10.29
C GLY A 160 6.27 17.75 11.69
N GLU A 161 5.01 17.44 12.04
CA GLU A 161 4.64 16.96 13.36
C GLU A 161 4.72 15.43 13.51
N LEU A 162 4.42 14.68 12.45
CA LEU A 162 4.18 13.23 12.49
C LEU A 162 5.05 12.47 11.48
N ASN A 163 5.40 11.22 11.81
CA ASN A 163 6.25 10.36 10.97
C ASN A 163 5.48 9.36 10.08
N PHE A 164 4.14 9.41 10.01
CA PHE A 164 3.36 8.51 9.15
C PHE A 164 3.72 8.66 7.65
N PHE A 165 4.03 9.89 7.23
CA PHE A 165 4.42 10.23 5.86
C PHE A 165 5.82 9.74 5.48
N ASP A 166 6.63 9.26 6.44
CA ASP A 166 7.89 8.58 6.13
C ASP A 166 7.66 7.18 5.53
N TYR A 167 6.42 6.68 5.61
CA TYR A 167 6.04 5.32 5.23
C TYR A 167 4.86 5.27 4.27
N TYR A 168 3.97 6.26 4.26
CA TYR A 168 2.78 6.24 3.40
C TYR A 168 2.46 7.63 2.86
N ASP A 169 2.10 7.71 1.58
CA ASP A 169 1.74 8.96 0.93
C ASP A 169 0.35 9.46 1.41
N PRO A 170 -0.04 10.71 1.10
CA PRO A 170 -1.35 11.25 1.50
C PRO A 170 -2.56 10.43 1.00
N PHE A 171 -2.45 9.78 -0.16
CA PHE A 171 -3.50 8.91 -0.69
C PHE A 171 -3.62 7.63 0.14
N ALA A 172 -2.50 6.96 0.41
CA ALA A 172 -2.43 5.78 1.26
C ALA A 172 -3.01 6.03 2.65
N LEU A 173 -2.59 7.13 3.31
CA LEU A 173 -3.06 7.49 4.64
C LEU A 173 -4.55 7.83 4.72
N THR A 174 -5.21 8.08 3.59
CA THR A 174 -6.67 8.27 3.52
C THR A 174 -7.41 7.04 2.97
N ASN A 175 -6.69 6.00 2.51
CA ASN A 175 -7.26 4.81 1.91
C ASN A 175 -7.65 3.74 2.94
N LEU A 176 -8.74 4.00 3.65
CA LEU A 176 -9.32 3.06 4.61
C LEU A 176 -10.29 2.10 3.91
N VAL A 177 -10.05 0.80 4.00
CA VAL A 177 -10.99 -0.24 3.54
C VAL A 177 -11.55 -0.95 4.76
N SER A 178 -12.87 -1.12 4.83
CA SER A 178 -13.49 -1.79 5.96
C SER A 178 -13.07 -3.26 6.04
N GLY A 179 -12.95 -3.79 7.26
CA GLY A 179 -12.65 -5.22 7.47
C GLY A 179 -13.70 -6.13 6.84
N LYS A 180 -14.98 -5.70 6.84
CA LYS A 180 -16.08 -6.39 6.17
C LYS A 180 -15.86 -6.48 4.66
N THR A 181 -15.48 -5.36 4.03
CA THR A 181 -15.21 -5.30 2.58
C THR A 181 -14.05 -6.23 2.22
N LEU A 182 -12.91 -6.12 2.93
CA LEU A 182 -11.76 -7.00 2.72
C LEU A 182 -12.13 -8.47 2.86
N LEU A 183 -12.90 -8.83 3.91
CA LEU A 183 -13.36 -10.20 4.14
C LEU A 183 -14.30 -10.69 3.03
N THR A 184 -15.23 -9.85 2.58
CA THR A 184 -16.18 -10.16 1.51
C THR A 184 -15.44 -10.50 0.22
N HIS A 185 -14.48 -9.65 -0.19
CA HIS A 185 -13.65 -9.90 -1.37
C HIS A 185 -12.78 -11.15 -1.20
N TYR A 186 -12.22 -11.38 -0.01
CA TYR A 186 -11.46 -12.61 0.27
C TYR A 186 -12.30 -13.87 0.11
N LEU A 187 -13.47 -13.94 0.76
CA LEU A 187 -14.35 -15.11 0.69
C LEU A 187 -14.90 -15.34 -0.71
N ALA A 188 -15.39 -14.28 -1.37
CA ALA A 188 -15.94 -14.36 -2.72
C ALA A 188 -14.89 -14.86 -3.73
N ALA A 189 -13.65 -14.35 -3.67
CA ALA A 189 -12.57 -14.79 -4.55
C ALA A 189 -12.09 -16.22 -4.23
N LYS A 190 -11.99 -16.58 -2.95
CA LYS A 190 -11.60 -17.93 -2.52
C LYS A 190 -12.60 -18.98 -2.99
N CYS A 191 -13.89 -18.67 -2.94
CA CYS A 191 -14.98 -19.59 -3.27
C CYS A 191 -15.39 -19.56 -4.75
N GLY A 192 -14.80 -18.67 -5.56
CA GLY A 192 -15.00 -18.61 -7.00
C GLY A 192 -16.19 -17.77 -7.46
N GLU A 193 -16.79 -16.99 -6.56
CA GLU A 193 -17.84 -16.01 -6.88
C GLU A 193 -17.28 -14.80 -7.62
N HIS A 194 -16.02 -14.42 -7.33
CA HIS A 194 -15.31 -13.37 -8.06
C HIS A 194 -14.46 -13.93 -9.20
N THR A 195 -14.40 -13.18 -10.30
CA THR A 195 -13.67 -13.54 -11.50
C THR A 195 -12.19 -13.14 -11.38
N ALA A 196 -11.36 -14.09 -10.96
CA ALA A 196 -9.91 -13.90 -10.91
C ALA A 196 -9.30 -13.77 -12.32
N PHE A 197 -8.30 -12.91 -12.47
CA PHE A 197 -7.55 -12.81 -13.73
C PHE A 197 -6.87 -14.13 -14.09
N PHE A 198 -6.77 -14.41 -15.40
CA PHE A 198 -6.21 -15.67 -15.88
C PHE A 198 -4.82 -15.97 -15.32
N TRP A 199 -3.97 -14.95 -15.21
CA TRP A 199 -2.61 -15.08 -14.69
C TRP A 199 -2.57 -15.37 -13.17
N ALA A 200 -3.61 -14.96 -12.42
CA ALA A 200 -3.69 -15.15 -10.97
C ALA A 200 -4.02 -16.60 -10.57
N LYS A 201 -4.47 -17.45 -11.51
CA LYS A 201 -4.77 -18.88 -11.24
C LYS A 201 -3.61 -19.65 -10.62
N ARG A 202 -2.37 -19.24 -10.90
CA ARG A 202 -1.15 -19.87 -10.35
C ARG A 202 -0.88 -19.51 -8.88
N LEU A 203 -1.62 -18.55 -8.29
CA LEU A 203 -1.40 -18.07 -6.93
C LEU A 203 -2.17 -18.87 -5.87
N GLY A 204 -3.11 -19.72 -6.28
CA GLY A 204 -4.04 -20.40 -5.39
C GLY A 204 -5.21 -19.53 -4.95
N ARG A 205 -6.35 -20.16 -4.68
CA ARG A 205 -7.64 -19.48 -4.46
C ARG A 205 -7.63 -18.51 -3.28
N ASP A 206 -6.92 -18.82 -2.21
CA ASP A 206 -6.79 -17.94 -1.04
C ASP A 206 -6.13 -16.58 -1.35
N ASN A 207 -5.41 -16.48 -2.47
CA ASN A 207 -4.67 -15.28 -2.85
C ASN A 207 -5.32 -14.50 -3.99
N HIS A 208 -6.44 -14.97 -4.54
CA HIS A 208 -7.10 -14.33 -5.70
C HIS A 208 -7.72 -12.96 -5.39
N TRP A 209 -8.02 -12.66 -4.13
CA TRP A 209 -8.85 -11.54 -3.70
C TRP A 209 -8.34 -10.13 -4.03
N LEU A 210 -7.05 -9.99 -4.36
CA LEU A 210 -6.46 -8.74 -4.87
C LEU A 210 -6.39 -8.68 -6.41
N TYR A 211 -6.83 -9.73 -7.09
CA TYR A 211 -6.61 -10.00 -8.50
C TYR A 211 -7.91 -10.44 -9.21
N THR A 212 -9.03 -9.81 -8.84
CA THR A 212 -10.33 -10.05 -9.47
C THR A 212 -10.88 -8.76 -10.09
N GLN A 213 -11.74 -8.91 -11.10
CA GLN A 213 -12.37 -7.77 -11.76
C GLN A 213 -13.26 -6.96 -10.80
N GLU A 214 -13.90 -7.65 -9.85
CA GLU A 214 -14.78 -7.06 -8.85
C GLU A 214 -13.99 -6.19 -7.87
N ALA A 215 -12.78 -6.60 -7.47
CA ALA A 215 -11.91 -5.80 -6.62
C ALA A 215 -11.40 -4.53 -7.32
N GLU A 216 -11.17 -4.57 -8.64
CA GLU A 216 -10.81 -3.38 -9.41
C GLU A 216 -11.96 -2.37 -9.55
N ARG A 217 -13.20 -2.85 -9.51
CA ARG A 217 -14.43 -2.05 -9.67
C ARG A 217 -15.04 -1.56 -8.36
N ASP A 218 -14.62 -2.12 -7.23
CA ASP A 218 -15.08 -1.71 -5.91
C ASP A 218 -14.31 -0.47 -5.43
N GLU A 219 -15.03 0.65 -5.23
CA GLU A 219 -14.43 1.94 -4.88
C GLU A 219 -13.50 1.92 -3.66
N GLN A 220 -13.74 1.03 -2.69
CA GLN A 220 -12.87 0.90 -1.51
C GLN A 220 -11.63 0.06 -1.85
N MET A 221 -11.78 -1.00 -2.64
CA MET A 221 -10.68 -1.91 -2.99
C MET A 221 -9.76 -1.35 -4.09
N THR A 222 -10.27 -0.56 -5.02
CA THR A 222 -9.53 -0.01 -6.16
C THR A 222 -8.23 0.69 -5.73
N GLY A 223 -8.24 1.44 -4.62
CA GLY A 223 -7.03 2.08 -4.10
C GLY A 223 -5.94 1.10 -3.66
N ILE A 224 -6.32 -0.10 -3.20
CA ILE A 224 -5.39 -1.20 -2.88
C ILE A 224 -4.93 -1.89 -4.16
N VAL A 225 -5.85 -2.28 -5.05
CA VAL A 225 -5.54 -3.16 -6.18
C VAL A 225 -4.91 -2.45 -7.37
N CYS A 226 -5.37 -1.25 -7.71
CA CYS A 226 -4.87 -0.48 -8.86
C CYS A 226 -3.71 0.45 -8.47
N GLU A 227 -3.82 1.09 -7.31
CA GLU A 227 -2.88 2.14 -6.87
C GLU A 227 -1.85 1.68 -5.85
N GLY A 228 -1.97 0.46 -5.32
CA GLY A 228 -0.99 -0.10 -4.40
C GLY A 228 -0.85 0.70 -3.10
N ALA A 229 -1.94 1.31 -2.60
CA ALA A 229 -1.92 2.19 -1.42
C ALA A 229 -1.23 1.58 -0.17
N TYR A 230 -1.16 0.26 -0.08
CA TYR A 230 -0.49 -0.45 1.02
C TYR A 230 1.04 -0.50 0.92
N GLN A 231 1.62 -0.09 -0.20
CA GLN A 231 3.07 -0.09 -0.40
C GLN A 231 3.70 1.05 0.41
N THR A 232 4.73 0.69 1.19
CA THR A 232 5.44 1.67 2.00
C THR A 232 6.39 2.51 1.15
N ILE A 233 6.44 3.81 1.38
CA ILE A 233 7.47 4.69 0.83
C ILE A 233 8.83 4.27 1.39
N LEU A 234 9.77 3.99 0.49
CA LEU A 234 11.14 3.74 0.86
C LEU A 234 11.98 5.01 0.75
N VAL A 235 12.04 5.78 1.84
CA VAL A 235 12.95 6.92 1.93
C VAL A 235 14.36 6.40 2.25
N SER A 236 15.26 6.49 1.27
CA SER A 236 16.68 6.15 1.41
C SER A 236 17.55 7.22 0.74
N ASN A 237 18.73 7.47 1.30
CA ASN A 237 19.78 8.23 0.64
C ASN A 237 20.52 7.42 -0.45
N VAL A 238 20.27 6.11 -0.54
CA VAL A 238 20.66 5.25 -1.66
C VAL A 238 19.57 5.38 -2.75
N ARG A 239 19.98 5.55 -4.01
CA ARG A 239 19.06 5.77 -5.15
C ARG A 239 19.24 4.71 -6.22
N ILE A 240 18.17 4.44 -6.97
CA ILE A 240 18.21 3.57 -8.14
C ILE A 240 17.97 4.42 -9.37
N PHE A 241 18.86 4.31 -10.35
CA PHE A 241 18.76 5.05 -11.60
C PHE A 241 18.65 4.08 -12.77
N GLY A 242 17.58 4.25 -13.55
CA GLY A 242 17.39 3.54 -14.82
C GLY A 242 17.87 4.37 -16.00
N HIS A 243 18.42 3.71 -17.01
CA HIS A 243 18.95 4.34 -18.22
C HIS A 243 17.99 5.34 -18.90
N LYS A 244 16.69 5.01 -19.00
CA LYS A 244 15.71 5.88 -19.68
C LYS A 244 15.44 7.19 -18.94
N GLN A 245 15.77 7.24 -17.65
CA GLN A 245 15.44 8.38 -16.81
C GLN A 245 16.61 9.34 -16.69
N HIS A 246 17.85 8.84 -16.61
CA HIS A 246 19.02 9.65 -16.25
C HIS A 246 20.25 9.30 -17.08
N GLN A 247 21.01 10.32 -17.47
CA GLN A 247 22.32 10.14 -18.08
C GLN A 247 23.36 9.87 -16.98
N VAL A 248 23.81 8.63 -16.86
CA VAL A 248 24.82 8.24 -15.87
C VAL A 248 26.08 7.79 -16.59
N SER A 249 27.22 8.39 -16.22
CA SER A 249 28.54 8.03 -16.72
C SER A 249 29.46 7.62 -15.57
N ILE A 250 30.22 6.55 -15.77
CA ILE A 250 31.27 6.10 -14.85
C ILE A 250 32.59 6.12 -15.61
N ASN A 251 33.58 6.84 -15.09
CA ASN A 251 34.89 7.02 -15.72
C ASN A 251 34.80 7.50 -17.19
N GLY A 252 33.91 8.45 -17.46
CA GLY A 252 33.69 9.02 -18.79
C GLY A 252 32.92 8.11 -19.77
N LYS A 253 32.51 6.90 -19.37
CA LYS A 253 31.68 6.01 -20.18
C LYS A 253 30.23 6.08 -19.72
N GLU A 254 29.35 6.44 -20.65
CA GLU A 254 27.90 6.41 -20.43
C GLU A 254 27.39 4.97 -20.30
N LEU A 255 26.63 4.69 -19.25
CA LEU A 255 26.07 3.38 -18.98
C LEU A 255 24.68 3.24 -19.61
N LYS A 256 24.65 2.92 -20.91
CA LYS A 256 23.40 2.69 -21.65
C LYS A 256 22.78 1.33 -21.32
N ASN A 257 21.47 1.26 -21.12
CA ASN A 257 20.72 0.05 -20.73
C ASN A 257 21.16 -0.58 -19.39
N HIS A 258 21.72 0.21 -18.48
CA HIS A 258 22.08 -0.24 -17.15
C HIS A 258 21.07 0.25 -16.11
N LEU A 259 20.94 -0.52 -15.04
CA LEU A 259 20.34 -0.10 -13.78
C LEU A 259 21.47 0.14 -12.79
N ILE A 260 21.45 1.29 -12.11
CA ILE A 260 22.55 1.72 -11.23
C ILE A 260 22.01 1.94 -9.83
N LEU A 261 22.62 1.27 -8.84
CA LEU A 261 22.40 1.53 -7.44
C LEU A 261 23.44 2.55 -6.96
N ALA A 262 23.03 3.80 -6.79
CA ALA A 262 23.89 4.87 -6.31
C ALA A 262 23.86 4.91 -4.78
N VAL A 263 24.98 4.53 -4.16
CA VAL A 263 25.19 4.56 -2.72
C VAL A 263 26.02 5.80 -2.37
N PRO A 264 25.56 6.68 -1.46
CA PRO A 264 26.34 7.84 -1.06
C PRO A 264 27.58 7.40 -0.29
N THR A 265 28.72 7.98 -0.61
CA THR A 265 30.00 7.70 0.08
C THR A 265 30.35 8.74 1.14
N TYR A 266 29.64 9.87 1.14
CA TYR A 266 29.86 10.99 2.08
C TYR A 266 28.97 10.88 3.34
N THR A 267 28.08 9.91 3.41
CA THR A 267 27.20 9.66 4.56
C THR A 267 26.86 8.18 4.66
N THR A 268 26.44 7.72 5.84
CA THR A 268 26.08 6.32 6.05
C THR A 268 24.79 5.99 5.26
N PRO A 269 24.78 4.94 4.42
CA PRO A 269 23.59 4.58 3.67
C PRO A 269 22.47 4.09 4.60
N THR A 270 21.28 4.65 4.45
CA THR A 270 20.08 4.28 5.21
C THR A 270 19.26 3.25 4.45
N ARG A 271 18.73 2.21 5.12
CA ARG A 271 17.84 1.22 4.49
C ARG A 271 18.45 0.54 3.24
N ILE A 272 19.76 0.30 3.22
CA ILE A 272 20.48 -0.26 2.05
C ILE A 272 19.92 -1.62 1.63
N ASP A 273 19.55 -2.47 2.57
CA ASP A 273 18.92 -3.77 2.28
C ASP A 273 17.54 -3.62 1.62
N ALA A 274 16.84 -2.52 1.90
CA ALA A 274 15.58 -2.20 1.26
C ALA A 274 15.78 -1.70 -0.17
N MET A 275 16.73 -0.79 -0.38
CA MET A 275 17.06 -0.31 -1.73
C MET A 275 17.61 -1.42 -2.61
N TRP A 276 18.39 -2.34 -2.04
CA TRP A 276 18.89 -3.51 -2.76
C TRP A 276 17.75 -4.43 -3.24
N ARG A 277 16.62 -4.48 -2.53
CA ARG A 277 15.43 -5.22 -2.98
C ARG A 277 14.72 -4.52 -4.13
N GLU A 278 14.49 -3.22 -4.01
CA GLU A 278 13.91 -2.44 -5.09
C GLU A 278 14.77 -2.52 -6.35
N PHE A 279 16.09 -2.53 -6.18
CA PHE A 279 17.02 -2.69 -7.30
C PHE A 279 16.83 -4.01 -8.03
N ARG A 280 16.62 -5.13 -7.31
CA ARG A 280 16.34 -6.43 -7.92
C ARG A 280 14.99 -6.45 -8.63
N ALA A 281 13.96 -5.87 -8.03
CA ALA A 281 12.64 -5.77 -8.64
C ALA A 281 12.71 -4.93 -9.93
N ALA A 282 13.34 -3.76 -9.86
CA ALA A 282 13.56 -2.88 -11.02
C ALA A 282 14.43 -3.56 -12.09
N LEU A 283 15.40 -4.38 -11.71
CA LEU A 283 16.21 -5.16 -12.67
C LEU A 283 15.34 -6.21 -13.38
N ARG A 284 14.46 -6.90 -12.65
CA ARG A 284 13.53 -7.88 -13.23
C ARG A 284 12.57 -7.22 -14.22
N GLU A 285 12.00 -6.07 -13.86
CA GLU A 285 11.15 -5.30 -14.76
C GLU A 285 11.93 -4.79 -15.98
N ALA A 286 13.13 -4.22 -15.80
CA ALA A 286 13.96 -3.78 -16.91
C ALA A 286 14.36 -4.93 -17.86
N LEU A 287 14.55 -6.14 -17.34
CA LEU A 287 14.77 -7.34 -18.13
C LEU A 287 13.51 -7.76 -18.92
N ILE A 288 12.33 -7.63 -18.32
CA ILE A 288 11.05 -7.85 -19.01
C ILE A 288 10.87 -6.81 -20.13
N ASP A 289 11.09 -5.52 -19.83
CA ASP A 289 10.96 -4.44 -20.80
C ASP A 289 11.88 -4.64 -22.01
N ASN A 290 13.11 -5.10 -21.79
CA ASN A 290 14.09 -5.30 -22.86
C ASN A 290 13.92 -6.62 -23.60
N CYS A 291 13.36 -7.66 -22.95
CA CYS A 291 13.33 -9.03 -23.50
C CYS A 291 11.91 -9.60 -23.65
N GLY A 292 10.87 -8.79 -23.44
CA GLY A 292 9.45 -9.10 -23.54
C GLY A 292 8.89 -9.90 -22.36
N ILE A 293 9.54 -11.02 -22.01
CA ILE A 293 9.18 -11.83 -20.85
C ILE A 293 10.42 -12.27 -20.09
N TYR A 294 10.34 -12.30 -18.75
CA TYR A 294 11.47 -12.68 -17.90
C TYR A 294 12.01 -14.09 -18.20
N ALA A 295 11.14 -15.00 -18.65
CA ALA A 295 11.52 -16.37 -19.00
C ALA A 295 12.59 -16.44 -20.12
N ASN A 296 12.73 -15.41 -20.95
CA ASN A 296 13.72 -15.36 -22.02
C ASN A 296 15.15 -15.11 -21.52
N VAL A 297 15.29 -14.58 -20.30
CA VAL A 297 16.58 -14.22 -19.69
C VAL A 297 16.81 -14.91 -18.34
N SER A 298 15.83 -15.68 -17.88
CA SER A 298 15.89 -16.52 -16.70
C SER A 298 16.93 -17.63 -16.93
N THR A 299 18.08 -17.51 -16.27
CA THR A 299 19.09 -18.57 -16.20
C THR A 299 19.17 -19.10 -14.78
N PRO A 300 19.38 -20.41 -14.59
CA PRO A 300 19.57 -20.97 -13.26
C PRO A 300 20.68 -20.26 -12.48
N GLU A 301 21.78 -19.85 -13.12
CA GLU A 301 22.89 -19.15 -12.46
C GLU A 301 22.46 -17.79 -11.87
N PHE A 302 21.66 -17.04 -12.63
CA PHE A 302 21.17 -15.73 -12.20
C PHE A 302 20.06 -15.87 -11.15
N ASP A 303 19.04 -16.69 -11.44
CA ASP A 303 17.89 -16.90 -10.55
C ASP A 303 18.30 -17.55 -9.22
N ASN A 304 19.38 -18.35 -9.24
CA ASN A 304 19.91 -19.00 -8.06
C ASN A 304 21.05 -18.25 -7.37
N SER A 305 21.38 -17.04 -7.83
CA SER A 305 22.39 -16.22 -7.17
C SER A 305 21.91 -15.77 -5.78
N LEU A 306 22.83 -15.59 -4.83
CA LEU A 306 22.52 -14.94 -3.54
C LEU A 306 21.92 -13.54 -3.75
N PHE A 307 22.31 -12.89 -4.85
CA PHE A 307 21.73 -11.64 -5.30
C PHE A 307 20.24 -11.76 -5.58
N MET A 308 19.76 -12.75 -6.32
CA MET A 308 18.32 -12.92 -6.57
C MET A 308 17.57 -13.57 -5.40
N ARG A 309 18.27 -14.34 -4.56
CA ARG A 309 17.69 -15.16 -3.49
C ARG A 309 17.46 -14.46 -2.15
N ASN A 310 18.23 -13.42 -1.78
CA ASN A 310 18.11 -12.76 -0.46
C ASN A 310 16.83 -11.90 -0.32
N TYR A 311 15.64 -12.48 -0.24
CA TYR A 311 14.38 -11.75 -0.04
C TYR A 311 14.26 -11.25 1.42
N ASP A 312 13.81 -10.00 1.65
CA ASP A 312 13.38 -9.57 2.99
C ASP A 312 12.18 -10.42 3.38
N GLU A 313 12.27 -11.01 4.56
CA GLU A 313 11.52 -12.16 5.03
C GLU A 313 10.31 -11.76 5.86
N ARG A 314 10.17 -10.46 6.15
CA ARG A 314 9.26 -10.01 7.20
C ARG A 314 7.83 -10.07 6.70
N THR A 315 7.14 -11.12 7.12
CA THR A 315 5.68 -11.11 7.16
C THR A 315 5.22 -10.27 8.35
N PHE A 316 4.02 -9.72 8.28
CA PHE A 316 3.43 -8.97 9.37
C PHE A 316 2.22 -9.72 9.92
N GLN A 317 2.31 -10.19 11.17
CA GLN A 317 1.24 -10.85 11.93
C GLN A 317 0.64 -12.12 11.29
N VAL A 318 1.15 -12.55 10.13
CA VAL A 318 0.61 -13.63 9.32
C VAL A 318 1.75 -14.48 8.79
N SER A 319 1.64 -15.80 8.94
CA SER A 319 2.66 -16.75 8.46
C SER A 319 2.14 -17.67 7.34
N GLU A 320 0.83 -17.70 7.13
CA GLU A 320 0.15 -18.67 6.26
C GLU A 320 -1.26 -18.16 5.90
N THR A 321 -1.78 -18.62 4.76
CA THR A 321 -3.04 -18.14 4.17
C THR A 321 -4.28 -18.38 5.04
N LYS A 322 -4.34 -19.49 5.79
CA LYS A 322 -5.49 -19.79 6.68
C LYS A 322 -5.72 -18.74 7.78
N GLN A 323 -4.72 -17.90 8.07
CA GLN A 323 -4.84 -16.85 9.07
C GLN A 323 -5.55 -15.59 8.52
N TYR A 324 -5.68 -15.41 7.20
CA TYR A 324 -6.25 -14.20 6.60
C TYR A 324 -7.63 -13.87 7.17
N ARG A 325 -8.53 -14.86 7.17
CA ARG A 325 -9.91 -14.72 7.67
C ARG A 325 -9.96 -14.15 9.09
N SER A 326 -9.13 -14.66 9.98
CA SER A 326 -9.08 -14.23 11.38
C SER A 326 -8.70 -12.75 11.52
N LYS A 327 -7.72 -12.29 10.73
CA LYS A 327 -7.24 -10.90 10.76
C LYS A 327 -8.29 -9.93 10.22
N LEU A 328 -9.01 -10.33 9.18
CA LEU A 328 -10.07 -9.52 8.58
C LEU A 328 -11.30 -9.40 9.48
N TYR A 329 -11.67 -10.46 10.21
CA TYR A 329 -12.70 -10.36 11.26
C TYR A 329 -12.29 -9.42 12.40
N GLY A 330 -11.03 -9.50 12.85
CA GLY A 330 -10.51 -8.57 13.86
C GLY A 330 -10.59 -7.11 13.43
N LEU A 331 -10.31 -6.82 12.15
CA LEU A 331 -10.50 -5.49 11.55
C LEU A 331 -11.97 -5.06 11.52
N TRP A 332 -12.87 -5.94 11.07
CA TRP A 332 -14.30 -5.63 10.99
C TRP A 332 -14.86 -5.32 12.37
N MET A 333 -14.54 -6.14 13.36
CA MET A 333 -14.95 -5.89 14.74
C MET A 333 -14.38 -4.57 15.28
N TRP A 334 -13.14 -4.23 14.93
CA TRP A 334 -12.57 -2.93 15.28
C TRP A 334 -13.34 -1.77 14.65
N ASP A 335 -13.73 -1.88 13.37
CA ASP A 335 -14.49 -0.86 12.65
C ASP A 335 -15.87 -0.61 13.26
N LEU A 336 -16.54 -1.66 13.77
CA LEU A 336 -17.82 -1.55 14.47
C LEU A 336 -17.68 -0.84 15.83
N VAL A 337 -16.60 -1.11 16.56
CA VAL A 337 -16.32 -0.48 17.86
C VAL A 337 -15.77 0.94 17.70
N ASN A 338 -15.10 1.25 16.59
CA ASN A 338 -14.44 2.55 16.33
C ASN A 338 -14.82 3.09 14.92
N PRO A 339 -16.09 3.46 14.70
CA PRO A 339 -16.54 3.94 13.40
C PRO A 339 -15.82 5.24 13.03
N CYS A 340 -15.28 5.29 11.80
CA CYS A 340 -14.56 6.46 11.30
C CYS A 340 -15.47 7.64 10.91
N ASN A 341 -16.78 7.43 10.81
CA ASN A 341 -17.77 8.45 10.47
C ASN A 341 -18.70 8.67 11.68
N LYS A 342 -18.86 9.95 12.07
CA LYS A 342 -19.63 10.48 13.21
C LYS A 342 -20.67 9.51 13.80
N GLY A 343 -20.31 8.89 14.91
CA GLY A 343 -21.17 8.06 15.75
C GLY A 343 -20.41 7.63 17.00
N GLY A 344 -21.09 7.48 18.13
CA GLY A 344 -20.50 6.80 19.29
C GLY A 344 -20.22 5.35 18.92
N GLY A 345 -18.99 4.89 19.11
CA GLY A 345 -18.61 3.50 18.83
C GLY A 345 -19.47 2.51 19.59
N LEU A 346 -19.69 1.32 19.01
CA LEU A 346 -20.42 0.27 19.69
C LEU A 346 -19.60 -0.29 20.86
N THR A 347 -20.28 -0.67 21.94
CA THR A 347 -19.63 -1.52 22.96
C THR A 347 -19.32 -2.88 22.33
N ILE A 348 -18.31 -3.59 22.87
CA ILE A 348 -17.92 -4.91 22.38
C ILE A 348 -19.13 -5.87 22.26
N PRO A 349 -20.04 -5.99 23.26
CA PRO A 349 -21.22 -6.83 23.11
C PRO A 349 -22.12 -6.43 21.94
N LYS A 350 -22.41 -5.12 21.78
CA LYS A 350 -23.25 -4.63 20.68
C LYS A 350 -22.61 -4.84 19.30
N ALA A 351 -21.29 -4.70 19.21
CA ALA A 351 -20.56 -4.98 17.98
C ALA A 351 -20.65 -6.48 17.62
N MET A 352 -20.60 -7.37 18.62
CA MET A 352 -20.76 -8.81 18.44
C MET A 352 -22.16 -9.21 18.02
N ASP A 353 -23.19 -8.58 18.59
CA ASP A 353 -24.59 -8.79 18.22
C ASP A 353 -24.87 -8.45 16.76
N ILE A 354 -24.07 -7.57 16.15
CA ILE A 354 -24.13 -7.25 14.71
C ILE A 354 -23.22 -8.16 13.90
N LEU A 355 -21.97 -8.37 14.35
CA LEU A 355 -20.97 -9.09 13.58
C LEU A 355 -21.33 -10.56 13.39
N ILE A 356 -21.83 -11.24 14.42
CA ILE A 356 -22.09 -12.68 14.36
C ILE A 356 -23.17 -13.01 13.31
N PRO A 357 -24.39 -12.41 13.35
CA PRO A 357 -25.41 -12.70 12.36
C PRO A 357 -24.97 -12.34 10.93
N GLU A 358 -24.32 -11.18 10.74
CA GLU A 358 -23.85 -10.78 9.42
C GLU A 358 -22.71 -11.68 8.89
N ALA A 359 -21.85 -12.19 9.77
CA ALA A 359 -20.82 -13.14 9.41
C ALA A 359 -21.41 -14.49 9.02
N GLU A 360 -22.45 -14.96 9.71
CA GLU A 360 -23.18 -16.19 9.38
C GLU A 360 -23.87 -16.07 8.02
N GLU A 361 -24.55 -14.96 7.76
CA GLU A 361 -25.17 -14.67 6.46
C GLU A 361 -24.12 -14.61 5.33
N LEU A 362 -23.01 -13.91 5.57
CA LEU A 362 -21.92 -13.80 4.59
C LEU A 362 -21.31 -15.17 4.24
N LEU A 363 -21.09 -16.02 5.25
CA LEU A 363 -20.57 -17.38 5.05
C LEU A 363 -21.60 -18.26 4.34
N ALA A 364 -22.88 -18.22 4.74
CA ALA A 364 -23.93 -18.98 4.07
C ALA A 364 -24.03 -18.62 2.57
N ARG A 365 -23.85 -17.34 2.24
CA ARG A 365 -23.90 -16.84 0.86
C ARG A 365 -22.65 -17.15 0.03
N LEU A 366 -21.46 -16.93 0.58
CA LEU A 366 -20.21 -16.95 -0.19
C LEU A 366 -19.35 -18.20 0.06
N ALA A 367 -19.49 -18.84 1.21
CA ALA A 367 -18.62 -19.94 1.64
C ALA A 367 -19.41 -20.98 2.47
N PRO A 368 -20.42 -21.66 1.90
CA PRO A 368 -21.36 -22.50 2.66
C PRO A 368 -20.70 -23.71 3.34
N GLY A 369 -19.46 -24.07 2.98
CA GLY A 369 -18.67 -25.10 3.66
C GLY A 369 -17.83 -24.61 4.85
N GLU A 370 -17.76 -23.30 5.08
CA GLU A 370 -17.01 -22.68 6.17
C GLU A 370 -17.92 -22.45 7.39
N LYS A 371 -17.40 -22.71 8.59
CA LYS A 371 -18.15 -22.50 9.84
C LYS A 371 -17.89 -21.12 10.43
N PRO A 372 -18.92 -20.45 10.98
CA PRO A 372 -18.71 -19.23 11.77
C PRO A 372 -17.87 -19.55 13.00
N TYR A 373 -17.23 -18.51 13.55
CA TYR A 373 -16.51 -18.60 14.81
C TYR A 373 -17.45 -18.37 15.99
N ASP A 374 -17.06 -18.84 17.18
CA ASP A 374 -17.77 -18.49 18.41
C ASP A 374 -17.42 -17.08 18.89
N SER A 375 -18.20 -16.60 19.87
CA SER A 375 -18.03 -15.26 20.44
C SER A 375 -16.64 -15.02 21.04
N SER A 376 -16.08 -16.03 21.72
CA SER A 376 -14.75 -15.92 22.33
C SER A 376 -13.65 -15.74 21.27
N THR A 377 -13.81 -16.41 20.13
CA THR A 377 -12.86 -16.39 19.02
C THR A 377 -12.89 -15.06 18.30
N TYR A 378 -14.06 -14.50 18.01
CA TYR A 378 -14.17 -13.14 17.44
C TYR A 378 -13.56 -12.08 18.37
N LYS A 379 -13.85 -12.16 19.68
CA LYS A 379 -13.25 -11.27 20.68
C LYS A 379 -11.72 -11.38 20.67
N ASN A 380 -11.17 -12.59 20.61
CA ASN A 380 -9.71 -12.79 20.53
C ASN A 380 -9.12 -12.10 19.29
N TYR A 381 -9.74 -12.26 18.12
CA TYR A 381 -9.28 -11.61 16.89
C TYR A 381 -9.35 -10.08 16.96
N TYR A 382 -10.39 -9.53 17.58
CA TYR A 382 -10.48 -8.11 17.90
C TYR A 382 -9.35 -7.67 18.84
N ASP A 383 -9.12 -8.40 19.93
CA ASP A 383 -8.04 -8.07 20.88
C ASP A 383 -6.65 -8.07 20.20
N HIS A 384 -6.43 -8.96 19.22
CA HIS A 384 -5.23 -8.94 18.39
C HIS A 384 -5.11 -7.68 17.53
N ALA A 385 -6.19 -7.25 16.88
CA ALA A 385 -6.21 -5.99 16.11
C ALA A 385 -5.99 -4.78 17.02
N VAL A 386 -6.66 -4.72 18.18
CA VAL A 386 -6.51 -3.67 19.19
C VAL A 386 -5.07 -3.51 19.63
N LYS A 387 -4.37 -4.62 19.91
CA LYS A 387 -2.95 -4.62 20.31
C LYS A 387 -2.04 -3.95 19.27
N GLN A 388 -2.40 -3.99 17.99
CA GLN A 388 -1.63 -3.35 16.92
C GLN A 388 -2.14 -1.95 16.56
N ILE A 389 -3.40 -1.61 16.81
CA ILE A 389 -3.95 -0.30 16.42
C ILE A 389 -3.82 0.73 17.56
N THR A 390 -4.09 0.33 18.79
CA THR A 390 -4.25 1.23 19.96
C THR A 390 -3.00 1.61 20.78
N PRO A 391 -1.79 1.01 20.60
CA PRO A 391 -0.63 1.42 21.39
C PRO A 391 -0.37 2.93 21.34
N LYS A 392 -0.36 3.57 22.52
CA LYS A 392 -0.16 5.02 22.61
C LYS A 392 1.19 5.45 22.01
N PRO A 393 1.26 6.57 21.27
CA PRO A 393 2.47 7.02 20.58
C PRO A 393 3.61 7.52 21.50
N THR A 394 3.50 7.42 22.83
CA THR A 394 4.42 8.09 23.79
C THR A 394 5.17 7.17 24.77
N LYS A 395 4.87 5.87 24.87
CA LYS A 395 5.55 4.96 25.82
C LYS A 395 6.24 3.81 25.10
N ARG A 396 7.58 3.76 25.09
CA ARG A 396 8.30 2.52 24.75
C ARG A 396 7.73 1.41 25.64
N SER A 397 7.11 0.41 25.00
CA SER A 397 6.49 -0.68 25.74
C SER A 397 7.60 -1.66 26.13
N PRO A 398 7.63 -2.20 27.36
CA PRO A 398 8.62 -3.19 27.75
C PRO A 398 8.44 -4.53 27.02
N ALA A 399 7.28 -4.76 26.39
CA ALA A 399 6.99 -5.95 25.60
C ALA A 399 7.12 -5.66 24.08
N PRO A 400 8.10 -6.26 23.37
CA PRO A 400 8.35 -6.02 21.94
C PRO A 400 7.13 -6.29 21.05
N TYR A 401 6.37 -7.34 21.36
CA TYR A 401 5.19 -7.80 20.59
C TYR A 401 4.01 -6.81 20.62
N LEU A 402 3.99 -5.85 21.55
CA LEU A 402 2.95 -4.81 21.62
C LEU A 402 3.16 -3.68 20.59
N ARG A 403 4.25 -3.73 19.82
CA ARG A 403 4.61 -2.71 18.83
C ARG A 403 5.06 -3.34 17.50
N ASP A 404 4.55 -4.51 17.14
CA ASP A 404 4.96 -5.18 15.90
C ASP A 404 4.76 -4.29 14.67
N LEU A 405 3.68 -3.49 14.63
CA LEU A 405 3.46 -2.54 13.55
C LEU A 405 4.59 -1.49 13.45
N ASP A 406 5.06 -0.97 14.60
CA ASP A 406 6.17 -0.02 14.62
C ASP A 406 7.47 -0.69 14.16
N HIS A 407 7.77 -1.88 14.68
CA HIS A 407 8.98 -2.61 14.29
C HIS A 407 8.96 -2.99 12.81
N TYR A 408 7.78 -3.34 12.29
CA TYR A 408 7.59 -3.69 10.88
C TYR A 408 7.87 -2.49 9.97
N LEU A 409 7.18 -1.37 10.20
CA LEU A 409 7.26 -0.19 9.34
C LEU A 409 8.57 0.59 9.54
N THR A 410 8.99 0.78 10.79
CA THR A 410 10.15 1.61 11.13
C THR A 410 11.46 0.83 11.22
N PHE A 411 11.43 -0.49 11.04
CA PHE A 411 12.57 -1.37 11.30
C PHE A 411 13.08 -1.27 12.76
N GLY A 412 12.19 -0.94 13.69
CA GLY A 412 12.51 -0.74 15.11
C GLY A 412 13.18 0.61 15.42
N MET A 413 13.38 1.48 14.42
CA MET A 413 14.09 2.74 14.58
C MET A 413 13.24 3.84 15.21
N ALA A 414 11.91 3.75 15.09
CA ALA A 414 10.99 4.79 15.56
C ALA A 414 9.66 4.23 16.07
N ILE A 415 8.94 5.07 16.81
CA ILE A 415 7.54 4.82 17.15
C ILE A 415 6.67 5.60 16.16
N LEU A 416 5.64 4.97 15.58
CA LEU A 416 4.69 5.68 14.74
C LEU A 416 3.89 6.70 15.58
N GLY A 417 3.89 7.95 15.16
CA GLY A 417 3.27 9.04 15.91
C GLY A 417 3.98 10.37 15.69
N ARG A 418 4.17 11.11 16.79
CA ARG A 418 4.86 12.41 16.76
C ARG A 418 6.35 12.23 16.49
N ARG A 419 6.93 13.09 15.66
CA ARG A 419 8.38 13.16 15.47
C ARG A 419 9.05 13.55 16.78
N SER A 420 10.22 12.95 17.04
CA SER A 420 11.07 13.36 18.15
C SER A 420 11.65 14.74 17.80
N SER A 421 11.53 15.71 18.70
CA SER A 421 12.08 17.07 18.52
C SER A 421 13.61 17.12 18.34
N ALA A 422 14.29 15.98 18.45
CA ALA A 422 15.74 15.84 18.32
C ALA A 422 16.28 15.81 16.87
N THR A 423 15.42 15.83 15.84
CA THR A 423 15.86 15.78 14.42
C THR A 423 15.60 17.08 13.64
N HIS A 424 15.74 18.24 14.29
CA HIS A 424 16.05 19.49 13.59
C HIS A 424 17.53 19.82 13.79
N SER A 425 18.37 19.08 13.07
CA SER A 425 19.76 19.47 12.82
C SER A 425 20.19 18.83 11.51
N TYR A 426 19.73 19.39 10.39
CA TYR A 426 20.46 19.44 9.11
C TYR A 426 20.02 20.67 8.34
#